data_AF-A0A914DDL7-F1
#
_entry.id   AF-A0A914DDL7-F1
#
_cell.length_a   1.000
_cell.length_b   1.000
_cell.length_c   1.000
_cell.angle_alpha   90.00
_cell.angle_beta   90.00
_cell.angle_gamma   90.00
#
_symmetry.space_group_name_H-M   'P 1'
#
loop_
_entity.id
_entity.type
_entity.pdbx_description
1 polymer ?
#
loop_
_entity_poly.entity_id
_entity_poly.type
_entity_poly.pdbx_seq_one_letter_code
_entity_poly.pdbx_strand_id
1 'polypeptide(L)'
;MISEYEAKISDLESKLNKSRAQVQKSEFEKNITMQDLKSNIDHIINLKNMLDQSETERDETNEKLHDHMALLEQWRNTTAAKLNATEIENEKLRKINSKLVEEIATISSELEELKLQHEEAKLYKDYYDQGTRELGAHQKKIRELQGEVTNLTKSAKEWQEKWTNVSKELWKIGNETEQASTYKTYTWDELKKAINVTQIKCSDEHIRDNTISYLNEALQRYTSTDRKSREYGEICKNIRTRLSGTYTSYIWGCIMGNFSQNFQTSGNYMIPFELDHGDHLMIFTLSTIPRNYYYRH
;
A
#
# COMPACT_ATOMS: atom_id res chain seq x y z
N MET A 1 -131.56 97.05 72.90
CA MET A 1 -130.64 96.19 73.69
C MET A 1 -130.72 94.72 73.30
N ILE A 2 -131.85 94.00 73.42
CA ILE A 2 -131.92 92.55 73.10
C ILE A 2 -131.48 92.23 71.65
N SER A 3 -131.97 92.99 70.65
CA SER A 3 -131.61 92.79 69.24
C SER A 3 -130.13 93.05 68.89
N GLU A 4 -129.44 93.94 69.63
CA GLU A 4 -127.98 94.16 69.45
C GLU A 4 -127.16 93.01 70.04
N TYR A 5 -127.64 92.38 71.11
CA TYR A 5 -127.02 91.19 71.68
C TYR A 5 -127.23 89.97 70.77
N GLU A 6 -128.41 89.80 70.16
CA GLU A 6 -128.67 88.74 69.17
C GLU A 6 -127.81 88.90 67.90
N ALA A 7 -127.65 90.12 67.38
CA ALA A 7 -126.76 90.39 66.25
C ALA A 7 -125.28 90.12 66.59
N LYS A 8 -124.84 90.45 67.81
CA LYS A 8 -123.48 90.13 68.29
C LYS A 8 -123.28 88.63 68.51
N ILE A 9 -124.27 87.91 69.02
CA ILE A 9 -124.21 86.45 69.18
C ILE A 9 -124.11 85.79 67.81
N SER A 10 -124.93 86.21 66.83
CA SER A 10 -124.88 85.68 65.47
C SER A 10 -123.55 85.96 64.76
N ASP A 11 -122.96 87.15 64.93
CA ASP A 11 -121.63 87.49 64.40
C ASP A 11 -120.51 86.67 65.08
N LEU A 12 -120.60 86.48 66.40
CA LEU A 12 -119.68 85.63 67.14
C LEU A 12 -119.78 84.15 66.75
N GLU A 13 -120.99 83.63 66.53
CA GLU A 13 -121.23 82.27 66.04
C GLU A 13 -120.70 82.08 64.61
N SER A 14 -120.89 83.08 63.74
CA SER A 14 -120.33 83.09 62.39
C SER A 14 -118.80 83.10 62.39
N LYS A 15 -118.18 83.91 63.25
CA LYS A 15 -116.72 83.94 63.46
C LYS A 15 -116.20 82.63 64.06
N LEU A 16 -116.91 82.05 65.02
CA LEU A 16 -116.58 80.76 65.63
C LEU A 16 -116.64 79.64 64.59
N ASN A 17 -117.68 79.60 63.75
CA ASN A 17 -117.82 78.60 62.69
C ASN A 17 -116.75 78.77 61.60
N LYS A 18 -116.39 80.00 61.22
CA LYS A 18 -115.25 80.26 60.31
C LYS A 18 -113.92 79.81 60.91
N SER A 19 -113.68 80.10 62.19
CA SER A 19 -112.48 79.65 62.90
C SER A 19 -112.39 78.12 62.98
N ARG A 20 -113.50 77.44 63.29
CA ARG A 20 -113.59 75.97 63.28
C ARG A 20 -113.28 75.38 61.90
N ALA A 21 -113.84 75.94 60.83
CA ALA A 21 -113.56 75.49 59.47
C ALA A 21 -112.08 75.69 59.09
N GLN A 22 -111.46 76.79 59.53
CA GLN A 22 -110.03 77.05 59.29
C GLN A 22 -109.13 76.10 60.07
N VAL A 23 -109.48 75.77 61.32
CA VAL A 23 -108.76 74.77 62.12
C VAL A 23 -108.88 73.39 61.49
N GLN A 24 -110.08 72.96 61.09
CA GLN A 24 -110.29 71.68 60.43
C GLN A 24 -109.52 71.57 59.10
N LYS A 25 -109.50 72.64 58.31
CA LYS A 25 -108.71 72.69 57.07
C LYS A 25 -107.22 72.57 57.36
N SER A 26 -106.71 73.31 58.35
CA SER A 26 -105.31 73.25 58.78
C SER A 26 -104.93 71.87 59.32
N GLU A 27 -105.80 71.24 60.10
CA GLU A 27 -105.62 69.87 60.60
C GLU A 27 -105.59 68.85 59.45
N PHE A 28 -106.46 68.99 58.46
CA PHE A 28 -106.48 68.13 57.28
C PHE A 28 -105.20 68.29 56.44
N GLU A 29 -104.77 69.53 56.17
CA GLU A 29 -103.50 69.82 55.47
C GLU A 29 -102.28 69.30 56.25
N LYS A 30 -102.28 69.44 57.57
CA LYS A 30 -101.25 68.86 58.45
C LYS A 30 -101.24 67.33 58.38
N ASN A 31 -102.41 66.69 58.33
CA ASN A 31 -102.48 65.23 58.22
C ASN A 31 -101.96 64.72 56.87
N ILE A 32 -102.27 65.41 55.76
CA ILE A 32 -101.71 65.08 54.44
C ILE A 32 -100.19 65.24 54.45
N THR A 33 -99.68 66.39 54.88
CA THR A 33 -98.22 66.63 54.93
C THR A 33 -97.49 65.65 55.84
N MET A 34 -98.11 65.23 56.95
CA MET A 34 -97.51 64.23 57.84
C MET A 34 -97.51 62.83 57.22
N GLN A 35 -98.52 62.49 56.43
CA GLN A 35 -98.56 61.24 55.65
C GLN A 35 -97.49 61.24 54.55
N ASP A 36 -97.32 62.36 53.82
CA ASP A 36 -96.28 62.52 52.80
C ASP A 36 -94.88 62.43 53.41
N LEU A 37 -94.64 63.09 54.55
CA LEU A 37 -93.38 62.99 55.29
C LEU A 37 -93.10 61.56 55.73
N LYS A 38 -94.11 60.83 56.22
CA LYS A 38 -93.96 59.42 56.60
C LYS A 38 -93.59 58.56 55.39
N SER A 39 -94.29 58.74 54.26
CA SER A 39 -93.97 58.05 53.01
C SER A 39 -92.55 58.36 52.51
N ASN A 40 -92.10 59.61 52.62
CA ASN A 40 -90.75 60.01 52.25
C ASN A 40 -89.69 59.40 53.19
N ILE A 41 -89.96 59.33 54.49
CA ILE A 41 -89.08 58.65 55.45
C ILE A 41 -88.95 57.17 55.10
N ASP A 42 -90.06 56.48 54.81
CA ASP A 42 -90.05 55.06 54.42
C ASP A 42 -89.24 54.86 53.11
N HIS A 43 -89.38 55.78 52.14
CA HIS A 43 -88.60 55.75 50.91
C HIS A 43 -87.09 55.96 51.15
N ILE A 44 -86.72 56.93 52.01
CA ILE A 44 -85.32 57.18 52.38
C ILE A 44 -84.70 55.97 53.08
N ILE A 45 -85.44 55.31 53.97
CA ILE A 45 -84.99 54.08 54.65
C ILE A 45 -84.72 52.98 53.62
N ASN A 46 -85.62 52.79 52.65
CA ASN A 46 -85.43 51.78 51.61
C ASN A 46 -84.20 52.09 50.73
N LEU A 47 -84.03 53.35 50.29
CA LEU A 47 -82.86 53.76 49.53
C LEU A 47 -81.57 53.56 50.31
N LYS A 48 -81.57 53.83 51.62
CA LYS A 48 -80.42 53.58 52.48
C LYS A 48 -80.08 52.10 52.55
N ASN A 49 -81.07 51.23 52.76
CA ASN A 49 -80.84 49.78 52.79
C ASN A 49 -80.29 49.26 51.45
N MET A 50 -80.77 49.79 50.32
CA MET A 50 -80.24 49.46 49.00
C MET A 50 -78.79 49.93 48.81
N LEU A 51 -78.46 51.12 49.32
CA LEU A 51 -77.09 51.64 49.29
C LEU A 51 -76.14 50.78 50.13
N ASP A 52 -76.53 50.47 51.37
CA ASP A 52 -75.74 49.65 52.29
C ASP A 52 -75.51 48.23 51.71
N GLN A 53 -76.53 47.64 51.07
CA GLN A 53 -76.40 46.38 50.35
C GLN A 53 -75.43 46.50 49.16
N SER A 54 -75.57 47.55 48.35
CA SER A 54 -74.68 47.78 47.20
C SER A 54 -73.23 48.01 47.61
N GLU A 55 -72.98 48.65 48.75
CA GLU A 55 -71.62 48.85 49.28
C GLU A 55 -71.02 47.52 49.75
N THR A 56 -71.81 46.69 50.43
CA THR A 56 -71.37 45.36 50.87
C THR A 56 -71.04 44.46 49.66
N GLU A 57 -71.92 44.42 48.66
CA GLU A 57 -71.66 43.67 47.41
C GLU A 57 -70.39 44.18 46.70
N ARG A 58 -70.19 45.51 46.67
CA ARG A 58 -68.97 46.10 46.09
C ARG A 58 -67.73 45.66 46.86
N ASP A 59 -67.76 45.69 48.18
CA ASP A 59 -66.60 45.31 49.00
C ASP A 59 -66.26 43.82 48.85
N GLU A 60 -67.28 42.94 48.79
CA GLU A 60 -67.09 41.52 48.48
C GLU A 60 -66.48 41.30 47.07
N THR A 61 -66.93 42.07 46.07
CA THR A 61 -66.34 41.97 44.72
C THR A 61 -64.91 42.47 44.67
N ASN A 62 -64.58 43.51 45.44
CA ASN A 62 -63.22 44.04 45.54
C ASN A 62 -62.29 43.05 46.24
N GLU A 63 -62.75 42.36 47.28
CA GLU A 63 -62.00 41.30 47.95
C GLU A 63 -61.70 40.15 46.98
N LYS A 64 -62.71 39.64 46.25
CA LYS A 64 -62.52 38.61 45.22
C LYS A 64 -61.55 39.04 44.11
N LEU A 65 -61.63 40.31 43.69
CA LEU A 65 -60.70 40.86 42.69
C LEU A 65 -59.27 40.87 43.22
N HIS A 66 -59.08 41.26 44.49
CA HIS A 66 -57.77 41.26 45.13
C HIS A 66 -57.17 39.85 45.22
N ASP A 67 -57.97 38.85 45.62
CA ASP A 67 -57.56 37.45 45.65
C ASP A 67 -57.17 36.93 44.26
N HIS A 68 -57.97 37.27 43.22
CA HIS A 68 -57.64 36.92 41.84
C HIS A 68 -56.34 37.59 41.36
N MET A 69 -56.11 38.85 41.72
CA MET A 69 -54.85 39.54 41.41
C MET A 69 -53.65 38.87 42.08
N ALA A 70 -53.79 38.47 43.34
CA ALA A 70 -52.74 37.74 44.08
C ALA A 70 -52.42 36.39 43.42
N LEU A 71 -53.45 35.63 43.01
CA LEU A 71 -53.27 34.36 42.28
C LEU A 71 -52.59 34.56 40.92
N LEU A 72 -52.96 35.61 40.17
CA LEU A 72 -52.32 35.93 38.90
C LEU A 72 -50.86 36.31 39.08
N GLU A 73 -50.52 37.07 40.12
CA GLU A 73 -49.14 37.41 40.43
C GLU A 73 -48.32 36.17 40.83
N GLN A 74 -48.88 35.29 41.66
CA GLN A 74 -48.26 34.02 42.00
C GLN A 74 -48.03 33.15 40.75
N TRP A 75 -49.03 33.05 39.87
CA TRP A 75 -48.93 32.29 38.62
C TRP A 75 -47.87 32.87 37.68
N ARG A 76 -47.83 34.20 37.53
CA ARG A 76 -46.81 34.92 36.74
C ARG A 76 -45.42 34.62 37.27
N ASN A 77 -45.21 34.76 38.58
CA ASN A 77 -43.90 34.53 39.21
C ASN A 77 -43.46 33.06 39.09
N THR A 78 -44.39 32.12 39.26
CA THR A 78 -44.12 30.68 39.10
C THR A 78 -43.75 30.34 37.65
N THR A 79 -44.47 30.91 36.68
CA THR A 79 -44.22 30.67 35.26
C THR A 79 -42.90 31.29 34.81
N ALA A 80 -42.58 32.49 35.29
CA ALA A 80 -41.29 33.14 35.04
C ALA A 80 -40.11 32.34 35.61
N ALA A 81 -40.25 31.79 36.82
CA ALA A 81 -39.23 30.93 37.42
C ALA A 81 -39.01 29.63 36.61
N LYS A 82 -40.09 28.99 36.15
CA LYS A 82 -40.01 27.80 35.28
C LYS A 82 -39.34 28.12 33.95
N LEU A 83 -39.69 29.24 33.31
CA LEU A 83 -39.09 29.67 32.06
C LEU A 83 -37.58 29.87 32.21
N ASN A 84 -37.14 30.60 33.23
CA ASN A 84 -35.72 30.83 33.50
C ASN A 84 -34.97 29.50 33.77
N ALA A 85 -35.57 28.58 34.53
CA ALA A 85 -34.99 27.24 34.74
C ALA A 85 -34.79 26.47 33.42
N THR A 86 -35.78 26.52 32.52
CA THR A 86 -35.67 25.88 31.20
C THR A 86 -34.65 26.56 30.29
N GLU A 87 -34.47 27.88 30.39
CA GLU A 87 -33.44 28.61 29.64
C GLU A 87 -32.03 28.21 30.08
N ILE A 88 -31.81 28.09 31.40
CA ILE A 88 -30.54 27.61 31.97
C ILE A 88 -30.24 26.17 31.53
N GLU A 89 -31.24 25.29 31.55
CA GLU A 89 -31.08 23.91 31.10
C GLU A 89 -30.77 23.82 29.60
N ASN A 90 -31.49 24.58 28.77
CA ASN A 90 -31.21 24.67 27.33
C ASN A 90 -29.78 25.15 27.04
N GLU A 91 -29.29 26.13 27.80
CA GLU A 91 -27.91 26.61 27.63
C GLU A 91 -26.87 25.54 28.03
N LYS A 92 -27.15 24.73 29.07
CA LYS A 92 -26.30 23.57 29.41
C LYS A 92 -26.29 22.54 28.27
N LEU A 93 -27.46 22.22 27.72
CA LEU A 93 -27.59 21.28 26.60
C LEU A 93 -26.85 21.78 25.36
N ARG A 94 -26.91 23.08 25.05
CA ARG A 94 -26.15 23.69 23.94
C ARG A 94 -24.65 23.52 24.11
N LYS A 95 -24.13 23.75 25.33
CA LYS A 95 -22.70 23.57 25.63
C LYS A 95 -22.26 22.11 25.49
N ILE A 96 -23.08 21.17 25.96
CA ILE A 96 -22.82 19.73 25.78
C ILE A 96 -22.82 19.37 24.30
N ASN A 97 -23.82 19.83 23.55
CA ASN A 97 -23.92 19.55 22.12
C ASN A 97 -22.73 20.10 21.34
N SER A 98 -22.26 21.31 21.67
CA SER A 98 -21.04 21.89 21.08
C SER A 98 -19.81 21.01 21.30
N LYS A 99 -19.60 20.52 22.53
CA LYS A 99 -18.47 19.63 22.85
C LYS A 99 -18.55 18.30 22.11
N LEU A 100 -19.74 17.70 22.05
CA LEU A 100 -19.95 16.44 21.33
C LEU A 100 -19.66 16.59 19.84
N VAL A 101 -20.03 17.72 19.23
CA VAL A 101 -19.72 18.00 17.82
C VAL A 101 -18.21 18.10 17.60
N GLU A 102 -17.48 18.75 18.50
CA GLU A 102 -16.01 18.84 18.44
C GLU A 102 -15.33 17.47 18.62
N GLU A 103 -15.81 16.66 19.57
CA GLU A 103 -15.32 15.29 19.79
C GLU A 103 -15.58 14.39 18.58
N ILE A 104 -16.77 14.46 17.99
CA ILE A 104 -17.11 13.71 16.76
C ILE A 104 -16.20 14.11 15.60
N ALA A 105 -15.93 15.41 15.43
CA ALA A 105 -15.02 15.89 14.38
C ALA A 105 -13.60 15.36 14.58
N THR A 106 -13.10 15.38 15.82
CA THR A 106 -11.78 14.86 16.17
C THR A 106 -11.68 13.35 15.89
N ILE A 107 -12.63 12.56 16.41
CA ILE A 107 -12.68 11.10 16.20
C ILE A 107 -12.80 10.76 14.71
N SER A 108 -13.58 11.53 13.96
CA SER A 108 -13.73 11.31 12.52
C SER A 108 -12.42 11.54 11.76
N SER A 109 -11.64 12.55 12.16
CA SER A 109 -10.31 12.80 11.60
C SER A 109 -9.33 11.68 11.94
N GLU A 110 -9.28 11.25 13.20
CA GLU A 110 -8.42 10.14 13.65
C GLU A 110 -8.77 8.82 12.94
N LEU A 111 -10.06 8.54 12.75
CA LEU A 111 -10.51 7.34 12.04
C LEU A 111 -10.04 7.34 10.58
N GLU A 112 -10.08 8.48 9.90
CA GLU A 112 -9.64 8.58 8.52
C GLU A 112 -8.13 8.41 8.38
N GLU A 113 -7.35 8.97 9.32
CA GLU A 113 -5.91 8.74 9.39
C GLU A 113 -5.58 7.26 9.62
N LEU A 114 -6.27 6.59 10.55
CA LEU A 114 -6.06 5.16 10.81
C LEU A 114 -6.40 4.27 9.62
N LYS A 115 -7.42 4.63 8.82
CA LYS A 115 -7.72 3.90 7.57
C LYS A 115 -6.60 4.03 6.56
N LEU A 116 -6.06 5.24 6.37
CA LEU A 116 -4.93 5.47 5.47
C LEU A 116 -3.70 4.67 5.91
N GLN A 117 -3.36 4.73 7.21
CA GLN A 117 -2.26 3.94 7.77
C GLN A 117 -2.48 2.42 7.59
N HIS A 118 -3.72 1.95 7.72
CA HIS A 118 -4.05 0.54 7.48
C HIS A 118 -3.88 0.14 6.01
N GLU A 119 -4.31 0.99 5.07
CA GLU A 119 -4.12 0.76 3.63
C GLU A 119 -2.64 0.75 3.25
N GLU A 120 -1.84 1.68 3.78
CA GLU A 120 -0.39 1.69 3.61
C GLU A 120 0.25 0.41 4.15
N ALA A 121 -0.09 0.01 5.38
CA ALA A 121 0.43 -1.23 5.99
C ALA A 121 0.07 -2.48 5.16
N LYS A 122 -1.14 -2.51 4.57
CA LYS A 122 -1.56 -3.57 3.67
C LYS A 122 -0.72 -3.60 2.40
N LEU A 123 -0.48 -2.45 1.77
CA LEU A 123 0.38 -2.35 0.58
C LEU A 123 1.82 -2.80 0.87
N TYR A 124 2.39 -2.40 2.01
CA TYR A 124 3.72 -2.86 2.42
C TYR A 124 3.79 -4.38 2.61
N LYS A 125 2.74 -4.97 3.20
CA LYS A 125 2.65 -6.42 3.36
C LYS A 125 2.57 -7.12 2.00
N ASP A 126 1.72 -6.65 1.10
CA ASP A 126 1.57 -7.23 -0.24
C ASP A 126 2.88 -7.15 -1.04
N TYR A 127 3.60 -6.02 -0.94
CA TYR A 127 4.93 -5.85 -1.53
C TYR A 127 5.97 -6.83 -0.94
N TYR A 128 5.98 -7.00 0.38
CA TYR A 128 6.88 -7.96 1.05
C TYR A 128 6.58 -9.40 0.67
N ASP A 129 5.30 -9.78 0.61
CA ASP A 129 4.85 -11.12 0.22
C ASP A 129 5.12 -11.41 -1.27
N GLN A 130 5.08 -10.39 -2.13
CA GLN A 130 5.53 -10.50 -3.52
C GLN A 130 7.04 -10.72 -3.61
N GLY A 131 7.84 -9.89 -2.93
CA GLY A 131 9.30 -10.02 -2.93
C GLY A 131 9.76 -11.38 -2.41
N THR A 132 9.09 -11.90 -1.38
CA THR A 132 9.37 -13.24 -0.83
C THR A 132 9.11 -14.35 -1.86
N ARG A 133 8.02 -14.23 -2.64
CA ARG A 133 7.69 -15.20 -3.71
C ARG A 133 8.70 -15.16 -4.85
N GLU A 134 9.09 -13.97 -5.30
CA GLU A 134 10.10 -13.79 -6.37
C GLU A 134 11.47 -14.35 -5.93
N LEU A 135 11.88 -14.07 -4.70
CA LEU A 135 13.14 -14.59 -4.15
C LEU A 135 13.13 -16.13 -4.08
N GLY A 136 12.00 -16.72 -3.68
CA GLY A 136 11.81 -18.18 -3.73
C GLY A 136 11.91 -18.76 -5.15
N ALA A 137 11.33 -18.08 -6.15
CA ALA A 137 11.42 -18.49 -7.54
C ALA A 137 12.86 -18.40 -8.09
N HIS A 138 13.58 -17.32 -7.78
CA HIS A 138 14.99 -17.17 -8.16
C HIS A 138 15.88 -18.24 -7.51
N GLN A 139 15.68 -18.55 -6.22
CA GLN A 139 16.41 -19.63 -5.55
C GLN A 139 16.16 -21.00 -6.18
N LYS A 140 14.93 -21.26 -6.64
CA LYS A 140 14.62 -22.48 -7.39
C LYS A 140 15.36 -22.50 -8.72
N LYS A 141 15.36 -21.40 -9.46
CA LYS A 141 16.05 -21.32 -10.75
C LYS A 141 17.56 -21.46 -10.63
N ILE A 142 18.16 -20.89 -9.58
CA ILE A 142 19.58 -21.07 -9.27
C ILE A 142 19.91 -22.55 -9.05
N ARG A 143 19.09 -23.28 -8.27
CA ARG A 143 19.28 -24.72 -8.04
C ARG A 143 19.17 -25.54 -9.33
N GLU A 144 18.23 -25.22 -10.20
CA GLU A 144 18.09 -25.87 -11.52
C GLU A 144 19.34 -25.65 -12.39
N LEU A 145 19.80 -24.41 -12.52
CA LEU A 145 20.99 -24.06 -13.30
C LEU A 145 22.26 -24.69 -12.72
N GLN A 146 22.39 -24.75 -11.39
CA GLN A 146 23.50 -25.47 -10.75
C GLN A 146 23.50 -26.96 -11.11
N GLY A 147 22.33 -27.58 -11.19
CA GLY A 147 22.16 -28.96 -11.66
C GLY A 147 22.60 -29.13 -13.12
N GLU A 148 22.17 -28.22 -14.01
CA GLU A 148 22.57 -28.22 -15.42
C GLU A 148 24.09 -28.05 -15.59
N VAL A 149 24.70 -27.10 -14.87
CA VAL A 149 26.16 -26.89 -14.87
C VAL A 149 26.90 -28.13 -14.38
N THR A 150 26.41 -28.78 -13.33
CA THR A 150 27.01 -30.01 -12.81
C THR A 150 26.97 -31.14 -13.85
N ASN A 151 25.84 -31.31 -14.52
CA ASN A 151 25.67 -32.30 -15.59
C ASN A 151 26.59 -32.02 -16.78
N LEU A 152 26.64 -30.77 -17.25
CA LEU A 152 27.51 -30.35 -18.34
C LEU A 152 28.99 -30.56 -17.97
N THR A 153 29.37 -30.27 -16.73
CA THR A 153 30.74 -30.50 -16.24
C THR A 153 31.10 -31.98 -16.27
N LYS A 154 30.16 -32.87 -15.90
CA LYS A 154 30.36 -34.31 -16.01
C LYS A 154 30.54 -34.74 -17.47
N SER A 155 29.67 -34.28 -18.37
CA SER A 155 29.79 -34.57 -19.80
C SER A 155 31.10 -34.04 -20.39
N ALA A 156 31.56 -32.86 -19.98
CA ALA A 156 32.83 -32.31 -20.42
C ALA A 156 34.02 -33.19 -19.98
N LYS A 157 34.00 -33.71 -18.76
CA LYS A 157 35.01 -34.68 -18.28
C LYS A 157 35.00 -35.97 -19.11
N GLU A 158 33.82 -36.53 -19.38
CA GLU A 158 33.68 -37.72 -20.22
C GLU A 158 34.22 -37.50 -21.65
N TRP A 159 33.96 -36.33 -22.23
CA TRP A 159 34.53 -35.95 -23.54
C TRP A 159 36.04 -35.76 -23.50
N GLN A 160 36.57 -35.18 -22.43
CA GLN A 160 38.00 -35.00 -22.24
C GLN A 160 38.73 -36.35 -22.13
N GLU A 161 38.15 -37.32 -21.43
CA GLU A 161 38.67 -38.70 -21.36
C GLU A 161 38.67 -39.37 -22.75
N LYS A 162 37.55 -39.31 -23.47
CA LYS A 162 37.47 -39.82 -24.86
C LYS A 162 38.52 -39.19 -25.76
N TRP A 163 38.66 -37.87 -25.69
CA TRP A 163 39.64 -37.12 -26.48
C TRP A 163 41.09 -37.52 -26.17
N THR A 164 41.39 -37.70 -24.88
CA THR A 164 42.72 -38.15 -24.42
C THR A 164 43.04 -39.54 -24.98
N ASN A 165 42.07 -40.46 -25.00
CA ASN A 165 42.25 -41.79 -25.57
C ASN A 165 42.48 -41.75 -27.09
N VAL A 166 41.68 -40.99 -27.83
CA VAL A 166 41.88 -40.78 -29.28
C VAL A 166 43.27 -40.22 -29.57
N SER A 167 43.73 -39.27 -28.76
CA SER A 167 45.07 -38.67 -28.93
C SER A 167 46.20 -39.70 -28.72
N LYS A 168 46.04 -40.63 -27.76
CA LYS A 168 47.00 -41.73 -27.55
C LYS A 168 47.04 -42.70 -28.74
N GLU A 169 45.87 -43.07 -29.28
CA GLU A 169 45.80 -43.94 -30.47
C GLU A 169 46.43 -43.27 -31.69
N LEU A 170 46.14 -41.98 -31.93
CA LEU A 170 46.78 -41.21 -33.00
C LEU A 170 48.30 -41.14 -32.83
N TRP A 171 48.79 -40.99 -31.59
CA TRP A 171 50.22 -40.99 -31.31
C TRP A 171 50.88 -42.34 -31.65
N LYS A 172 50.22 -43.45 -31.28
CA LYS A 172 50.67 -44.81 -31.59
C LYS A 172 50.73 -45.04 -33.10
N ILE A 173 49.65 -44.72 -33.82
CA ILE A 173 49.60 -44.83 -35.29
C ILE A 173 50.70 -44.00 -35.93
N GLY A 174 50.91 -42.76 -35.46
CA GLY A 174 51.99 -41.90 -35.95
C GLY A 174 53.37 -42.58 -35.82
N ASN A 175 53.68 -43.11 -34.64
CA ASN A 175 54.95 -43.81 -34.43
C ASN A 175 55.09 -45.08 -35.28
N GLU A 176 54.02 -45.88 -35.41
CA GLU A 176 54.02 -47.08 -36.24
C GLU A 176 54.25 -46.74 -37.73
N THR A 177 53.63 -45.66 -38.23
CA THR A 177 53.86 -45.18 -39.60
C THR A 177 55.28 -44.67 -39.82
N GLU A 178 55.88 -44.00 -38.83
CA GLU A 178 57.28 -43.53 -38.89
C GLU A 178 58.26 -44.71 -38.90
N GLN A 179 58.04 -45.71 -38.04
CA GLN A 179 58.83 -46.95 -38.03
C GLN A 179 58.72 -47.71 -39.34
N ALA A 180 57.51 -47.88 -39.89
CA ALA A 180 57.31 -48.52 -41.19
C ALA A 180 58.03 -47.77 -42.33
N SER A 181 58.03 -46.44 -42.31
CA SER A 181 58.76 -45.63 -43.30
C SER A 181 60.28 -45.79 -43.19
N THR A 182 60.80 -45.94 -41.97
CA THR A 182 62.24 -46.15 -41.72
C THR A 182 62.67 -47.52 -42.19
N TYR A 183 61.91 -48.57 -41.85
CA TYR A 183 62.16 -49.93 -42.33
C TYR A 183 62.09 -50.03 -43.86
N LYS A 184 61.16 -49.29 -44.47
CA LYS A 184 61.02 -49.22 -45.93
C LYS A 184 62.16 -48.45 -46.62
N THR A 185 62.73 -47.45 -45.96
CA THR A 185 63.92 -46.74 -46.46
C THR A 185 65.16 -47.64 -46.41
N TYR A 186 65.27 -48.50 -45.40
CA TYR A 186 66.33 -49.50 -45.31
C TYR A 186 66.25 -50.53 -46.45
N THR A 187 65.06 -51.10 -46.74
CA THR A 187 64.87 -52.05 -47.85
C THR A 187 65.06 -51.40 -49.22
N TRP A 188 64.75 -50.11 -49.35
CA TRP A 188 65.04 -49.31 -50.53
C TRP A 188 66.54 -49.21 -50.82
N ASP A 189 67.35 -48.97 -49.79
CA ASP A 189 68.80 -48.91 -49.94
C ASP A 189 69.42 -50.28 -50.24
N GLU A 190 68.85 -51.36 -49.71
CA GLU A 190 69.23 -52.72 -50.08
C GLU A 190 68.88 -53.06 -51.54
N LEU A 191 67.72 -52.63 -52.03
CA LEU A 191 67.31 -52.78 -53.44
C LEU A 191 68.25 -52.02 -54.38
N LYS A 192 68.65 -50.78 -54.04
CA LYS A 192 69.65 -50.03 -54.81
C LYS A 192 71.01 -50.73 -54.83
N LYS A 193 71.44 -51.27 -53.69
CA LYS A 193 72.67 -52.07 -53.61
C LYS A 193 72.56 -53.33 -54.48
N ALA A 194 71.43 -54.02 -54.47
CA ALA A 194 71.19 -55.19 -55.31
C ALA A 194 71.25 -54.83 -56.80
N ILE A 195 70.66 -53.72 -57.24
CA ILE A 195 70.78 -53.23 -58.63
C ILE A 195 72.24 -52.96 -59.01
N ASN A 196 72.99 -52.25 -58.16
CA ASN A 196 74.40 -51.95 -58.40
C ASN A 196 75.26 -53.23 -58.44
N VAL A 197 74.99 -54.21 -57.58
CA VAL A 197 75.72 -55.48 -57.56
C VAL A 197 75.44 -56.29 -58.84
N THR A 198 74.18 -56.35 -59.28
CA THR A 198 73.80 -57.04 -60.53
C THR A 198 74.38 -56.35 -61.77
N GLN A 199 74.45 -55.02 -61.77
CA GLN A 199 75.14 -54.23 -62.82
C GLN A 199 76.62 -54.58 -62.95
N ILE A 200 77.31 -54.79 -61.82
CA ILE A 200 78.76 -54.99 -61.79
C ILE A 200 79.15 -56.45 -62.03
N LYS A 201 78.35 -57.42 -61.56
CA LYS A 201 78.76 -58.84 -61.47
C LYS A 201 78.10 -59.77 -62.47
N CYS A 202 77.07 -59.35 -63.22
CA CYS A 202 76.42 -60.20 -64.21
C CYS A 202 77.15 -60.09 -65.57
N SER A 203 77.76 -61.19 -65.99
CA SER A 203 78.53 -61.30 -67.25
C SER A 203 77.67 -61.53 -68.49
N ASP A 204 76.41 -61.95 -68.32
CA ASP A 204 75.45 -62.13 -69.40
C ASP A 204 74.61 -60.86 -69.56
N GLU A 205 74.74 -60.23 -70.73
CA GLU A 205 74.13 -58.93 -71.02
C GLU A 205 72.61 -58.97 -71.04
N HIS A 206 72.02 -60.03 -71.60
CA HIS A 206 70.58 -60.14 -71.75
C HIS A 206 69.89 -60.42 -70.41
N ILE A 207 70.52 -61.24 -69.56
CA ILE A 207 70.03 -61.52 -68.20
C ILE A 207 70.19 -60.29 -67.31
N ARG A 208 71.32 -59.56 -67.42
CA ARG A 208 71.58 -58.33 -66.68
C ARG A 208 70.53 -57.26 -66.97
N ASP A 209 70.24 -57.00 -68.24
CA ASP A 209 69.33 -55.92 -68.64
C ASP A 209 67.87 -56.22 -68.28
N ASN A 210 67.42 -57.48 -68.46
CA ASN A 210 66.09 -57.90 -68.01
C ASN A 210 65.96 -57.81 -66.47
N THR A 211 66.97 -58.25 -65.72
CA THR A 211 66.94 -58.21 -64.25
C THR A 211 66.99 -56.79 -63.71
N ILE A 212 67.80 -55.91 -64.32
CA ILE A 212 67.85 -54.48 -64.00
C ILE A 212 66.51 -53.81 -64.32
N SER A 213 65.87 -54.15 -65.44
CA SER A 213 64.56 -53.62 -65.79
C SER A 213 63.50 -53.96 -64.73
N TYR A 214 63.41 -55.24 -64.33
CA TYR A 214 62.50 -55.68 -63.26
C TYR A 214 62.80 -55.02 -61.91
N LEU A 215 64.08 -54.88 -61.55
CA LEU A 215 64.46 -54.23 -60.30
C LEU A 215 64.20 -52.71 -60.34
N ASN A 216 64.36 -52.05 -61.50
CA ASN A 216 64.03 -50.64 -61.68
C ASN A 216 62.52 -50.38 -61.66
N GLU A 217 61.69 -51.27 -62.22
CA GLU A 217 60.24 -51.20 -62.08
C GLU A 217 59.80 -51.38 -60.62
N ALA A 218 60.42 -52.33 -59.91
CA ALA A 218 60.21 -52.48 -58.47
C ALA A 218 60.61 -51.20 -57.72
N LEU A 219 61.74 -50.60 -58.07
CA LEU A 219 62.20 -49.33 -57.51
C LEU A 219 61.20 -48.18 -57.79
N GLN A 220 60.68 -48.05 -59.01
CA GLN A 220 59.69 -47.01 -59.32
C GLN A 220 58.37 -47.19 -58.53
N ARG A 221 57.89 -48.43 -58.38
CA ARG A 221 56.70 -48.72 -57.56
C ARG A 221 56.91 -48.46 -56.07
N TYR A 222 58.12 -48.72 -55.57
CA TYR A 222 58.47 -48.44 -54.18
C TYR A 222 58.53 -46.92 -53.89
N THR A 223 59.06 -46.10 -54.81
CA THR A 223 59.15 -44.63 -54.64
C THR A 223 57.79 -43.95 -54.61
N SER A 224 56.84 -44.36 -55.46
CA SER A 224 55.47 -43.82 -55.42
C SER A 224 54.75 -44.15 -54.11
N THR A 225 55.07 -45.29 -53.51
CA THR A 225 54.45 -45.76 -52.27
C THR A 225 55.12 -45.15 -51.03
N ASP A 226 56.42 -44.83 -51.08
CA ASP A 226 57.14 -44.12 -50.02
C ASP A 226 56.69 -42.65 -49.91
N ARG A 227 56.52 -41.96 -51.06
CA ARG A 227 56.01 -40.60 -51.10
C ARG A 227 54.65 -40.46 -50.38
N LYS A 228 53.71 -41.35 -50.66
CA LYS A 228 52.40 -41.36 -49.98
C LYS A 228 52.53 -41.62 -48.48
N SER A 229 53.41 -42.54 -48.07
CA SER A 229 53.64 -42.83 -46.65
C SER A 229 54.22 -41.63 -45.89
N ARG A 230 55.12 -40.84 -46.50
CA ARG A 230 55.65 -39.61 -45.92
C ARG A 230 54.60 -38.50 -45.86
N GLU A 231 53.79 -38.34 -46.90
CA GLU A 231 52.66 -37.39 -46.90
C GLU A 231 51.68 -37.73 -45.75
N TYR A 232 51.35 -39.01 -45.53
CA TYR A 232 50.54 -39.43 -44.37
C TYR A 232 51.23 -39.19 -43.03
N GLY A 233 52.53 -39.49 -42.89
CA GLY A 233 53.30 -39.21 -41.68
C GLY A 233 53.35 -37.72 -41.31
N GLU A 234 53.54 -36.84 -42.31
CA GLU A 234 53.52 -35.39 -42.13
C GLU A 234 52.12 -34.85 -41.79
N ILE A 235 51.05 -35.44 -42.35
CA ILE A 235 49.68 -35.12 -41.94
C ILE A 235 49.45 -35.50 -40.47
N CYS A 236 49.86 -36.71 -40.05
CA CYS A 236 49.77 -37.15 -38.66
C CYS A 236 50.58 -36.26 -37.71
N LYS A 237 51.77 -35.82 -38.13
CA LYS A 237 52.64 -34.91 -37.37
C LYS A 237 52.05 -33.50 -37.28
N ASN A 238 51.49 -32.96 -38.36
CA ASN A 238 50.82 -31.66 -38.36
C ASN A 238 49.52 -31.68 -37.52
N ILE A 239 48.76 -32.76 -37.56
CA ILE A 239 47.62 -32.98 -36.67
C ILE A 239 48.12 -33.01 -35.22
N ARG A 240 49.19 -33.73 -34.90
CA ARG A 240 49.80 -33.77 -33.56
C ARG A 240 50.18 -32.37 -33.04
N THR A 241 50.90 -31.57 -33.83
CA THR A 241 51.35 -30.23 -33.44
C THR A 241 50.18 -29.26 -33.25
N ARG A 242 49.15 -29.34 -34.10
CA ARG A 242 47.94 -28.50 -33.94
C ARG A 242 47.13 -28.92 -32.73
N LEU A 243 46.95 -30.23 -32.50
CA LEU A 243 46.16 -30.74 -31.38
C LEU A 243 46.83 -30.54 -30.01
N SER A 244 48.17 -30.64 -29.91
CA SER A 244 48.89 -30.38 -28.66
C SER A 244 48.95 -28.89 -28.28
N GLY A 245 48.83 -27.99 -29.26
CA GLY A 245 48.93 -26.54 -29.05
C GLY A 245 47.61 -25.80 -28.88
N THR A 246 46.50 -26.28 -29.47
CA THR A 246 45.19 -25.57 -29.43
C THR A 246 44.15 -26.22 -28.52
N TYR A 247 44.14 -27.54 -28.36
CA TYR A 247 43.12 -28.21 -27.54
C TYR A 247 43.42 -28.16 -26.05
N THR A 248 44.70 -28.23 -25.66
CA THR A 248 45.16 -28.06 -24.28
C THR A 248 44.87 -26.65 -23.77
N SER A 249 45.15 -25.63 -24.57
CA SER A 249 44.89 -24.22 -24.25
C SER A 249 43.40 -23.85 -24.28
N TYR A 250 42.59 -24.44 -25.17
CA TYR A 250 41.14 -24.22 -25.20
C TYR A 250 40.41 -24.96 -24.06
N ILE A 251 40.77 -26.20 -23.75
CA ILE A 251 40.20 -26.94 -22.60
C ILE A 251 40.61 -26.27 -21.27
N TRP A 252 41.88 -25.84 -21.12
CA TRP A 252 42.29 -25.07 -19.94
C TRP A 252 41.60 -23.70 -19.86
N GLY A 253 41.40 -23.02 -21.00
CA GLY A 253 40.64 -21.77 -21.06
C GLY A 253 39.17 -21.94 -20.67
N CYS A 254 38.52 -23.03 -21.08
CA CYS A 254 37.13 -23.33 -20.71
C CYS A 254 36.98 -23.82 -19.27
N ILE A 255 37.95 -24.55 -18.72
CA ILE A 255 37.95 -24.96 -17.30
C ILE A 255 38.25 -23.75 -16.40
N MET A 256 39.27 -22.93 -16.72
CA MET A 256 39.64 -21.75 -15.92
C MET A 256 38.67 -20.58 -16.09
N GLY A 257 38.07 -20.41 -17.27
CA GLY A 257 37.01 -19.41 -17.50
C GLY A 257 35.76 -19.66 -16.65
N ASN A 258 35.42 -20.93 -16.39
CA ASN A 258 34.32 -21.31 -15.49
C ASN A 258 34.68 -21.24 -14.00
N PHE A 259 35.97 -21.37 -13.63
CA PHE A 259 36.42 -21.13 -12.25
C PHE A 259 36.54 -19.64 -11.92
N SER A 260 36.91 -18.80 -12.89
CA SER A 260 37.03 -17.34 -12.74
C SER A 260 35.70 -16.62 -12.54
N GLN A 261 34.59 -17.10 -13.13
CA GLN A 261 33.28 -16.47 -12.94
C GLN A 261 32.63 -16.78 -11.59
N ASN A 262 33.11 -17.80 -10.87
CA ASN A 262 32.58 -18.19 -9.56
C ASN A 262 33.38 -17.63 -8.36
N PHE A 263 34.49 -16.93 -8.59
CA PHE A 263 35.30 -16.28 -7.55
C PHE A 263 35.40 -14.77 -7.80
N GLN A 264 34.25 -14.09 -7.88
CA GLN A 264 34.19 -12.64 -7.64
C GLN A 264 34.11 -12.37 -6.13
N THR A 265 35.17 -12.72 -5.41
CA THR A 265 35.45 -12.14 -4.09
C THR A 265 36.89 -11.65 -4.08
N SER A 266 36.99 -10.32 -4.18
CA SER A 266 38.16 -9.47 -3.96
C SER A 266 39.38 -10.14 -3.33
N GLY A 267 40.42 -10.35 -4.13
CA GLY A 267 41.76 -10.68 -3.64
C GLY A 267 42.71 -10.89 -4.81
N ASN A 268 43.80 -10.10 -4.86
CA ASN A 268 44.91 -10.40 -5.76
C ASN A 268 45.58 -11.67 -5.26
N TYR A 269 45.45 -12.78 -5.99
CA TYR A 269 46.14 -14.02 -5.67
C TYR A 269 47.21 -14.32 -6.72
N MET A 270 48.44 -14.48 -6.24
CA MET A 270 49.53 -15.10 -7.00
C MET A 270 49.36 -16.61 -6.92
N ILE A 271 49.24 -17.27 -8.08
CA ILE A 271 49.33 -18.73 -8.17
C ILE A 271 50.64 -19.07 -8.90
N PRO A 272 51.69 -19.54 -8.21
CA PRO A 272 52.91 -19.99 -8.87
C PRO A 272 52.67 -21.35 -9.51
N PHE A 273 53.10 -21.51 -10.76
CA PHE A 273 53.16 -22.80 -11.45
C PHE A 273 54.61 -23.13 -11.83
N GLU A 274 55.06 -24.33 -11.48
CA GLU A 274 56.21 -24.99 -12.09
C GLU A 274 55.71 -25.80 -13.28
N LEU A 275 56.29 -25.56 -14.45
CA LEU A 275 56.15 -26.44 -15.61
C LEU A 275 57.31 -27.45 -15.60
N ASP A 276 57.07 -28.67 -16.10
CA ASP A 276 57.99 -29.82 -16.13
C ASP A 276 59.37 -29.58 -16.81
N HIS A 277 59.64 -28.36 -17.27
CA HIS A 277 60.91 -27.96 -17.91
C HIS A 277 61.63 -26.79 -17.20
N GLY A 278 61.21 -26.41 -15.98
CA GLY A 278 61.94 -25.43 -15.17
C GLY A 278 61.69 -23.95 -15.53
N ASP A 279 60.74 -23.67 -16.43
CA ASP A 279 60.32 -22.31 -16.75
C ASP A 279 59.10 -21.90 -15.91
N HIS A 280 59.19 -20.71 -15.29
CA HIS A 280 58.11 -20.10 -14.53
C HIS A 280 57.28 -19.16 -15.42
N LEU A 281 55.99 -19.46 -15.59
CA LEU A 281 55.06 -18.54 -16.24
C LEU A 281 54.34 -17.69 -15.18
N MET A 282 54.65 -16.40 -15.10
CA MET A 282 53.88 -15.44 -14.29
C MET A 282 52.80 -14.80 -15.14
N ILE A 283 51.53 -15.04 -14.79
CA ILE A 283 50.38 -14.36 -15.39
C ILE A 283 49.90 -13.28 -14.41
N PHE A 284 50.06 -12.01 -14.79
CA PHE A 284 49.50 -10.87 -14.07
C PHE A 284 48.07 -10.60 -14.55
N THR A 285 47.09 -10.68 -13.65
CA THR A 285 45.74 -10.16 -13.90
C THR A 285 45.65 -8.74 -13.34
N LEU A 286 45.81 -7.74 -14.20
CA LEU A 286 45.52 -6.33 -13.86
C LEU A 286 44.00 -6.12 -13.89
N SER A 287 43.38 -6.08 -12.71
CA SER A 287 41.99 -5.62 -12.57
C SER A 287 41.95 -4.09 -12.70
N THR A 288 41.47 -3.59 -13.83
CA THR A 288 41.03 -2.20 -13.94
C THR A 288 39.57 -2.12 -13.52
N ILE A 289 39.35 -1.59 -12.31
CA ILE A 289 38.04 -1.18 -11.81
C ILE A 289 37.52 -0.03 -12.68
N PRO A 290 36.33 -0.10 -13.32
CA PRO A 290 35.65 1.11 -13.73
C PRO A 290 35.08 1.75 -12.46
N ARG A 291 35.73 2.85 -12.04
CA ARG A 291 35.21 3.74 -10.99
C ARG A 291 33.83 4.26 -11.42
N ASN A 292 32.86 4.11 -10.53
CA ASN A 292 31.68 4.96 -10.50
C ASN A 292 32.12 6.43 -10.55
N TYR A 293 31.78 7.13 -11.63
CA TYR A 293 31.67 8.58 -11.61
C TYR A 293 30.19 8.93 -11.51
N TYR A 294 29.81 9.41 -10.32
CA TYR A 294 28.71 10.34 -10.13
C TYR A 294 28.81 11.47 -11.15
N TYR A 295 27.72 11.78 -11.85
CA TYR A 295 27.23 13.13 -12.19
C TYR A 295 26.11 13.01 -13.22
N ARG A 296 24.89 13.39 -12.83
CA ARG A 296 24.01 14.27 -13.63
C ARG A 296 22.82 14.74 -12.79
N HIS A 297 22.51 16.02 -13.02
CA HIS A 297 21.48 16.86 -12.43
C HIS A 297 20.08 16.27 -12.43
#